data_AF-A0A7S3Y6R2-F1
#
_entry.id   AF-A0A7S3Y6R2-F1
#
_cell.length_a   1.000
_cell.length_b   1.000
_cell.length_c   1.000
_cell.angle_alpha   90.00
_cell.angle_beta   90.00
_cell.angle_gamma   90.00
#
_symmetry.space_group_name_H-M   'P 1'
#
loop_
_entity.id
_entity.type
_entity.pdbx_description
1 polymer ?
#
loop_
_entity_poly.entity_id
_entity_poly.type
_entity_poly.pdbx_seq_one_letter_code
_entity_poly.pdbx_strand_id
1 'polypeptide(L)'
;MGSGASLECRTGDSLECKSSFDDDFLPPTDLPPSFSRHSSSERAATASPIWKDAKDPCSYIKGGSNPTNDDGFVVSPAVGSTVSSPKKRKKASKFPWRSMRAMSISEDEDFPVPDFLEEDLASAIRPFVAHTRLGAKESEWAVRGIYLPAESPTERLVLCLHGHGSGCTAFAWNRFWGDLVRCGFNVLAFDAPCFGRSSGARTGQANLWRADDAHLVHRLLACFGAAPGQTFALAQCMGAAMLLRALARDPAPFAHRLVLSNATLGAWPDDLDATLRRKGARLLAWHELDPDHMREAVCYRNLARLAAAPAGERLAELVDNDHERRRGNTAVLLECDEVPAPGYGRAADGHIFVFDPTPAVRKRVMAFLQ
;
A
#
# COMPACT_ATOMS: atom_id res chain seq x y z
N MET A 1 -48.21 -41.75 -28.98
CA MET A 1 -48.65 -41.59 -27.58
C MET A 1 -47.45 -41.91 -26.70
N GLY A 2 -46.81 -40.90 -26.11
CA GLY A 2 -45.58 -41.08 -25.31
C GLY A 2 -45.88 -40.88 -23.82
N SER A 3 -45.39 -41.78 -22.98
CA SER A 3 -45.58 -41.79 -21.53
C SER A 3 -44.75 -40.69 -20.86
N GLY A 4 -45.39 -39.89 -20.00
CA GLY A 4 -44.69 -38.96 -19.12
C GLY A 4 -44.06 -39.68 -17.92
N ALA A 5 -42.94 -39.15 -17.44
CA ALA A 5 -42.31 -39.56 -16.19
C ALA A 5 -42.15 -38.32 -15.29
N SER A 6 -42.88 -38.31 -14.18
CA SER A 6 -42.72 -37.33 -13.09
C SER A 6 -41.72 -37.86 -12.06
N LEU A 7 -40.69 -37.08 -11.72
CA LEU A 7 -39.84 -37.40 -10.57
C LEU A 7 -40.46 -36.87 -9.28
N GLU A 8 -40.80 -37.78 -8.37
CA GLU A 8 -41.06 -37.44 -6.96
C GLU A 8 -39.74 -37.22 -6.22
N CYS A 9 -39.73 -36.26 -5.30
CA CYS A 9 -38.60 -36.01 -4.41
C CYS A 9 -38.82 -36.78 -3.09
N ARG A 10 -37.88 -37.65 -2.70
CA ARG A 10 -37.87 -38.31 -1.37
C ARG A 10 -36.73 -37.77 -0.51
N THR A 11 -37.08 -37.35 0.70
CA THR A 11 -36.18 -36.94 1.78
C THR A 11 -35.95 -38.08 2.78
N GLY A 12 -34.75 -38.18 3.34
CA GLY A 12 -34.26 -39.21 4.29
C GLY A 12 -32.94 -39.78 3.76
N ASP A 13 -31.80 -39.75 4.45
CA ASP A 13 -31.61 -40.10 5.87
C ASP A 13 -30.35 -39.46 6.50
N SER A 14 -30.30 -39.45 7.84
CA SER A 14 -29.18 -38.95 8.65
C SER A 14 -28.10 -40.00 8.89
N LEU A 15 -26.84 -39.68 8.59
CA LEU A 15 -25.67 -40.49 8.98
C LEU A 15 -24.98 -39.89 10.22
N GLU A 16 -25.08 -40.58 11.34
CA GLU A 16 -24.22 -40.36 12.51
C GLU A 16 -22.79 -40.80 12.18
N CYS A 17 -21.81 -39.92 12.39
CA CYS A 17 -20.39 -40.27 12.27
C CYS A 17 -19.82 -40.56 13.66
N LYS A 18 -19.60 -41.85 13.98
CA LYS A 18 -18.93 -42.28 15.21
C LYS A 18 -17.42 -42.24 15.01
N SER A 19 -16.72 -41.36 15.72
CA SER A 19 -15.27 -41.34 15.78
C SER A 19 -14.77 -42.15 16.98
N SER A 20 -14.25 -43.36 16.73
CA SER A 20 -13.33 -44.05 17.64
C SER A 20 -11.91 -43.62 17.30
N PHE A 21 -11.23 -42.98 18.24
CA PHE A 21 -9.77 -42.84 18.22
C PHE A 21 -9.24 -43.69 19.37
N ASP A 22 -8.44 -44.70 19.04
CA ASP A 22 -7.73 -45.50 20.02
C ASP A 22 -6.45 -44.77 20.47
N ASP A 23 -6.27 -44.69 21.79
CA ASP A 23 -4.98 -44.34 22.41
C ASP A 23 -4.02 -45.53 22.27
N ASP A 24 -2.83 -45.30 21.69
CA ASP A 24 -1.57 -45.93 22.13
C ASP A 24 -0.40 -45.50 21.23
N PHE A 25 0.42 -44.54 21.67
CA PHE A 25 1.83 -44.43 21.22
C PHE A 25 2.68 -43.69 22.25
N LEU A 26 3.60 -44.43 22.90
CA LEU A 26 4.64 -43.87 23.76
C LEU A 26 5.87 -43.43 22.92
N PRO A 27 6.69 -42.49 23.42
CA PRO A 27 7.65 -41.76 22.59
C PRO A 27 9.02 -42.45 22.50
N PRO A 28 9.74 -42.30 21.37
CA PRO A 28 11.19 -42.40 21.35
C PRO A 28 11.83 -41.07 21.72
N THR A 29 12.54 -41.05 22.85
CA THR A 29 13.60 -40.09 23.12
C THR A 29 14.75 -40.32 22.15
N ASP A 30 15.15 -39.30 21.37
CA ASP A 30 16.55 -39.03 21.00
C ASP A 30 16.65 -37.70 20.25
N LEU A 31 17.47 -36.78 20.76
CA LEU A 31 17.76 -35.48 20.13
C LEU A 31 19.20 -35.47 19.58
N PRO A 32 19.42 -35.26 18.27
CA PRO A 32 20.75 -35.01 17.73
C PRO A 32 21.22 -33.57 18.05
N PRO A 33 22.54 -33.31 18.06
CA PRO A 33 23.11 -32.10 18.64
C PRO A 33 23.01 -30.86 17.73
N SER A 34 22.71 -29.72 18.39
CA SER A 34 23.08 -28.33 18.04
C SER A 34 23.46 -28.01 16.59
N PHE A 35 22.54 -27.37 15.85
CA PHE A 35 22.91 -26.55 14.70
C PHE A 35 23.55 -25.23 15.16
N SER A 36 24.76 -24.95 14.68
CA SER A 36 25.48 -23.70 14.92
C SER A 36 24.80 -22.54 14.20
N ARG A 37 24.42 -21.48 14.94
CA ARG A 37 24.02 -20.21 14.34
C ARG A 37 25.25 -19.55 13.71
N HIS A 38 25.21 -19.28 12.41
CA HIS A 38 26.10 -18.27 11.82
C HIS A 38 25.62 -16.89 12.23
N SER A 39 26.36 -16.24 13.13
CA SER A 39 26.22 -14.81 13.42
C SER A 39 26.96 -14.00 12.37
N SER A 40 26.24 -13.33 11.49
CA SER A 40 26.80 -12.34 10.57
C SER A 40 26.93 -10.96 11.27
N SER A 41 28.15 -10.41 11.19
CA SER A 41 28.51 -9.03 11.53
C SER A 41 28.18 -8.50 12.93
N GLU A 42 29.07 -8.77 13.88
CA GLU A 42 29.51 -7.69 14.76
C GLU A 42 30.19 -6.59 13.91
N ARG A 43 29.72 -5.35 14.02
CA ARG A 43 30.55 -4.16 13.75
C ARG A 43 30.38 -3.18 14.90
N ALA A 44 31.50 -2.67 15.39
CA ALA A 44 31.59 -1.95 16.64
C ALA A 44 30.71 -0.69 16.67
N ALA A 45 29.89 -0.58 17.72
CA ALA A 45 29.26 0.68 18.09
C ALA A 45 30.31 1.62 18.70
N THR A 46 30.76 2.62 17.93
CA THR A 46 31.45 3.78 18.49
C THR A 46 30.42 4.77 19.06
N ALA A 47 30.67 5.26 20.26
CA ALA A 47 29.70 6.01 21.04
C ALA A 47 29.34 7.38 20.42
N SER A 48 28.12 7.85 20.68
CA SER A 48 27.73 9.26 20.57
C SER A 48 26.66 9.61 21.60
N PRO A 49 26.57 10.88 22.01
CA PRO A 49 26.27 11.20 23.41
C PRO A 49 24.79 11.39 23.75
N ILE A 50 24.55 11.34 25.06
CA ILE A 50 23.30 11.61 25.76
C ILE A 50 22.70 12.97 25.36
N TRP A 51 21.52 12.96 24.76
CA TRP A 51 20.63 14.12 24.72
C TRP A 51 19.58 13.99 25.82
N LYS A 52 19.75 14.77 26.89
CA LYS A 52 18.66 15.12 27.81
C LYS A 52 18.05 16.46 27.37
N ASP A 53 16.86 16.75 27.88
CA ASP A 53 16.11 18.01 27.74
C ASP A 53 15.42 18.26 26.38
N ALA A 54 14.46 17.38 26.07
CA ALA A 54 13.40 17.71 25.11
C ALA A 54 12.37 18.66 25.76
N LYS A 55 12.33 19.93 25.30
CA LYS A 55 11.19 20.83 25.51
C LYS A 55 10.49 21.12 24.18
N ASP A 56 9.35 20.46 24.01
CA ASP A 56 8.14 20.90 23.30
C ASP A 56 8.30 21.70 21.98
N PRO A 57 8.38 21.02 20.81
CA PRO A 57 8.55 21.67 19.51
C PRO A 57 7.21 21.95 18.79
N CYS A 58 6.28 22.67 19.44
CA CYS A 58 4.99 23.05 18.84
C CYS A 58 4.68 24.56 18.95
N SER A 59 5.48 25.40 18.29
CA SER A 59 5.14 26.82 18.06
C SER A 59 5.76 27.39 16.76
N TYR A 60 5.21 28.53 16.30
CA TYR A 60 5.51 29.27 15.04
C TYR A 60 4.93 28.63 13.75
N ILE A 61 4.39 29.35 12.76
CA ILE A 61 4.53 30.78 12.36
C ILE A 61 3.15 31.46 12.06
N LYS A 62 3.06 32.80 12.19
CA LYS A 62 1.97 33.67 11.67
C LYS A 62 2.49 34.66 10.58
N GLY A 63 1.63 35.04 9.63
CA GLY A 63 1.92 35.98 8.49
C GLY A 63 2.47 35.26 7.25
N GLY A 64 2.31 35.63 5.98
CA GLY A 64 1.73 36.78 5.25
C GLY A 64 2.50 36.93 3.91
N SER A 65 1.97 37.37 2.76
CA SER A 65 0.66 37.96 2.38
C SER A 65 0.18 37.44 1.00
N ASN A 66 -0.48 38.26 0.16
CA ASN A 66 -0.95 37.92 -1.21
C ASN A 66 0.05 38.31 -2.31
N PRO A 67 0.09 37.57 -3.43
CA PRO A 67 -0.51 38.13 -4.66
C PRO A 67 -1.49 37.18 -5.36
N THR A 68 -2.38 37.76 -6.18
CA THR A 68 -3.39 37.04 -6.98
C THR A 68 -2.84 36.55 -8.30
N ASN A 69 -3.22 35.33 -8.72
CA ASN A 69 -3.47 34.97 -10.12
C ASN A 69 -4.46 33.80 -10.19
N ASP A 70 -5.35 33.84 -11.19
CA ASP A 70 -6.13 32.68 -11.63
C ASP A 70 -5.18 31.64 -12.26
N ASP A 71 -5.58 30.36 -12.24
CA ASP A 71 -5.55 29.55 -13.47
C ASP A 71 -6.36 28.25 -13.33
N GLY A 72 -6.88 27.78 -14.48
CA GLY A 72 -7.78 26.66 -14.57
C GLY A 72 -7.10 25.28 -14.58
N PHE A 73 -7.90 24.25 -14.37
CA PHE A 73 -7.48 22.85 -14.47
C PHE A 73 -7.25 22.47 -15.95
N VAL A 74 -5.98 22.27 -16.33
CA VAL A 74 -5.60 21.73 -17.64
C VAL A 74 -4.98 20.35 -17.44
N VAL A 75 -5.79 19.31 -17.62
CA VAL A 75 -5.30 17.99 -18.02
C VAL A 75 -5.28 18.01 -19.53
N SER A 76 -4.10 17.96 -20.15
CA SER A 76 -3.98 17.78 -21.60
C SER A 76 -4.39 16.35 -21.96
N PRO A 77 -5.50 16.11 -22.67
CA PRO A 77 -5.85 14.77 -23.10
C PRO A 77 -4.90 14.34 -24.23
N ALA A 78 -4.47 13.08 -24.20
CA ALA A 78 -4.00 12.45 -25.41
C ALA A 78 -5.19 12.28 -26.38
N VAL A 79 -5.15 13.00 -27.50
CA VAL A 79 -5.95 12.80 -28.73
C VAL A 79 -7.46 12.59 -28.54
N GLY A 80 -8.25 13.66 -28.66
CA GLY A 80 -9.71 13.57 -28.85
C GLY A 80 -10.45 14.88 -28.54
N SER A 81 -10.94 15.58 -29.55
CA SER A 81 -11.63 16.86 -29.38
C SER A 81 -13.14 16.71 -29.13
N THR A 82 -13.67 17.44 -28.14
CA THR A 82 -15.10 17.75 -28.04
C THR A 82 -15.32 19.20 -27.62
N VAL A 83 -16.26 19.87 -28.29
CA VAL A 83 -16.63 21.27 -28.02
C VAL A 83 -17.63 21.31 -26.88
N SER A 84 -17.48 22.25 -25.93
CA SER A 84 -18.44 22.43 -24.83
C SER A 84 -18.91 23.88 -24.68
N SER A 85 -20.21 24.05 -24.41
CA SER A 85 -20.90 25.33 -24.30
C SER A 85 -20.77 25.96 -22.90
N PRO A 86 -20.83 27.30 -22.76
CA PRO A 86 -20.50 27.99 -21.51
C PRO A 86 -21.54 27.75 -20.39
N LYS A 87 -21.10 27.15 -19.28
CA LYS A 87 -21.90 27.00 -18.05
C LYS A 87 -21.71 28.18 -17.09
N LYS A 88 -22.79 28.57 -16.41
CA LYS A 88 -22.83 29.70 -15.46
C LYS A 88 -21.77 29.55 -14.35
N ARG A 89 -20.97 30.61 -14.14
CA ARG A 89 -19.95 30.71 -13.08
C ARG A 89 -20.57 30.47 -11.68
N LYS A 90 -20.09 29.44 -10.97
CA LYS A 90 -20.36 29.26 -9.53
C LYS A 90 -19.45 30.19 -8.72
N LYS A 91 -19.93 30.67 -7.55
CA LYS A 91 -19.14 31.51 -6.65
C LYS A 91 -17.90 30.74 -6.16
N ALA A 92 -16.74 31.40 -6.15
CA ALA A 92 -15.49 30.80 -5.73
C ALA A 92 -15.52 30.34 -4.26
N SER A 93 -14.77 29.27 -3.96
CA SER A 93 -14.58 28.73 -2.62
C SER A 93 -13.90 29.76 -1.70
N LYS A 94 -14.34 29.84 -0.43
CA LYS A 94 -13.73 30.71 0.60
C LYS A 94 -12.33 30.25 1.10
N PHE A 95 -11.74 29.22 0.49
CA PHE A 95 -10.41 28.70 0.84
C PHE A 95 -9.40 28.91 -0.30
N PRO A 96 -8.76 30.10 -0.41
CA PRO A 96 -7.90 30.45 -1.55
C PRO A 96 -6.59 29.63 -1.63
N TRP A 97 -6.15 29.00 -0.53
CA TRP A 97 -4.96 28.16 -0.46
C TRP A 97 -5.15 26.71 -0.97
N ARG A 98 -6.31 26.37 -1.54
CA ARG A 98 -6.57 25.06 -2.16
C ARG A 98 -7.06 25.15 -3.60
N SER A 99 -6.41 25.99 -4.41
CA SER A 99 -6.12 25.56 -5.78
C SER A 99 -5.42 24.20 -5.68
N MET A 100 -5.96 23.16 -6.33
CA MET A 100 -5.27 21.89 -6.43
C MET A 100 -4.06 22.10 -7.31
N ARG A 101 -2.90 22.33 -6.69
CA ARG A 101 -1.62 22.60 -7.39
C ARG A 101 -1.45 21.57 -8.48
N ALA A 102 -1.24 22.06 -9.70
CA ALA A 102 -1.12 21.22 -10.88
C ALA A 102 -0.09 20.12 -10.65
N MET A 103 -0.42 18.94 -11.15
CA MET A 103 0.51 17.85 -11.35
C MET A 103 0.55 17.61 -12.86
N SER A 104 1.72 17.78 -13.46
CA SER A 104 1.96 17.31 -14.82
C SER A 104 2.52 15.89 -14.74
N ILE A 105 2.22 15.09 -15.76
CA ILE A 105 2.74 13.74 -15.91
C ILE A 105 3.29 13.57 -17.33
N SER A 106 4.44 12.91 -17.43
CA SER A 106 5.07 12.52 -18.69
C SER A 106 5.54 11.06 -18.59
N GLU A 107 5.89 10.47 -19.73
CA GLU A 107 6.63 9.21 -19.77
C GLU A 107 8.02 9.37 -19.13
N ASP A 108 8.57 8.27 -18.62
CA ASP A 108 9.93 8.19 -18.07
C ASP A 108 10.83 7.39 -19.03
N GLU A 109 11.40 8.09 -20.00
CA GLU A 109 12.26 7.51 -21.05
C GLU A 109 13.54 6.84 -20.47
N ASP A 110 13.97 7.25 -19.28
CA ASP A 110 15.15 6.73 -18.57
C ASP A 110 14.82 5.52 -17.65
N PHE A 111 13.67 4.85 -17.82
CA PHE A 111 13.25 3.77 -16.92
C PHE A 111 14.01 2.46 -17.17
N PRO A 112 14.83 1.98 -16.23
CA PRO A 112 15.44 0.67 -16.33
C PRO A 112 14.42 -0.37 -15.87
N VAL A 113 14.01 -1.24 -16.77
CA VAL A 113 13.16 -2.40 -16.46
C VAL A 113 14.02 -3.46 -15.78
N PRO A 114 13.72 -3.90 -14.54
CA PRO A 114 14.56 -4.89 -13.87
C PRO A 114 14.38 -6.32 -14.39
N ASP A 115 15.49 -7.04 -14.49
CA ASP A 115 15.56 -8.40 -15.03
C ASP A 115 14.81 -9.48 -14.22
N PHE A 116 14.38 -9.17 -12.99
CA PHE A 116 13.60 -10.10 -12.15
C PHE A 116 12.11 -10.18 -12.51
N LEU A 117 11.63 -9.32 -13.42
CA LEU A 117 10.23 -9.29 -13.86
C LEU A 117 9.95 -10.38 -14.90
N GLU A 118 8.71 -10.87 -14.92
CA GLU A 118 8.20 -11.69 -16.03
C GLU A 118 8.20 -10.85 -17.32
N GLU A 119 8.65 -11.41 -18.45
CA GLU A 119 8.85 -10.69 -19.73
C GLU A 119 7.55 -9.99 -20.22
N ASP A 120 6.41 -10.68 -20.11
CA ASP A 120 5.11 -10.12 -20.44
C ASP A 120 4.79 -8.85 -19.60
N LEU A 121 5.07 -8.89 -18.30
CA LEU A 121 4.88 -7.74 -17.40
C LEU A 121 5.85 -6.61 -17.70
N ALA A 122 7.12 -6.93 -17.98
CA ALA A 122 8.13 -5.97 -18.40
C ALA A 122 7.68 -5.16 -19.64
N SER A 123 7.11 -5.84 -20.64
CA SER A 123 6.59 -5.19 -21.86
C SER A 123 5.33 -4.33 -21.63
N ALA A 124 4.53 -4.66 -20.62
CA ALA A 124 3.27 -3.98 -20.29
C ALA A 124 3.46 -2.69 -19.47
N ILE A 125 4.61 -2.52 -18.81
CA ILE A 125 4.92 -1.33 -18.00
C ILE A 125 4.86 -0.05 -18.84
N ARG A 126 4.19 0.97 -18.29
CA ARG A 126 4.19 2.35 -18.78
C ARG A 126 4.83 3.23 -17.69
N PRO A 127 6.13 3.53 -17.79
CA PRO A 127 6.84 4.24 -16.74
C PRO A 127 6.56 5.74 -16.84
N PHE A 128 6.51 6.44 -15.70
CA PHE A 128 6.11 7.85 -15.68
C PHE A 128 6.91 8.70 -14.71
N VAL A 129 6.94 10.01 -15.00
CA VAL A 129 7.39 11.07 -14.09
C VAL A 129 6.23 12.04 -13.85
N ALA A 130 5.82 12.20 -12.60
CA ALA A 130 4.83 13.17 -12.16
C ALA A 130 5.52 14.33 -11.42
N HIS A 131 5.41 15.56 -11.93
CA HIS A 131 5.97 16.75 -11.29
C HIS A 131 4.93 17.39 -10.39
N THR A 132 5.27 17.64 -9.12
CA THR A 132 4.36 18.31 -8.18
C THR A 132 5.10 19.02 -7.04
N ARG A 133 4.42 19.96 -6.36
CA ARG A 133 4.98 20.69 -5.20
C ARG A 133 4.41 20.18 -3.88
N LEU A 134 5.30 19.85 -2.94
CA LEU A 134 4.99 19.27 -1.62
C LEU A 134 5.91 19.82 -0.54
N GLY A 135 5.44 19.78 0.70
CA GLY A 135 6.19 20.21 1.88
C GLY A 135 6.05 21.70 2.16
N ALA A 136 6.33 22.10 3.40
CA ALA A 136 6.20 23.49 3.85
C ALA A 136 7.07 24.51 3.09
N LYS A 137 8.07 24.04 2.32
CA LYS A 137 8.94 24.85 1.47
C LYS A 137 8.50 24.92 -0.01
N GLU A 138 7.38 24.28 -0.37
CA GLU A 138 6.88 24.21 -1.75
C GLU A 138 7.90 23.66 -2.76
N SER A 139 8.77 22.76 -2.29
CA SER A 139 9.78 22.12 -3.12
C SER A 139 9.11 21.34 -4.25
N GLU A 140 9.67 21.47 -5.45
CA GLU A 140 9.25 20.66 -6.59
C GLU A 140 9.87 19.26 -6.49
N TRP A 141 9.03 18.25 -6.71
CA TRP A 141 9.39 16.85 -6.70
C TRP A 141 8.99 16.22 -8.02
N ALA A 142 9.96 15.63 -8.71
CA ALA A 142 9.73 14.61 -9.71
C ALA A 142 9.48 13.28 -9.00
N VAL A 143 8.25 12.79 -9.06
CA VAL A 143 7.79 11.51 -8.50
C VAL A 143 7.74 10.50 -9.63
N ARG A 144 8.58 9.47 -9.58
CA ARG A 144 8.70 8.46 -10.61
C ARG A 144 7.91 7.21 -10.23
N GLY A 145 7.39 6.51 -11.22
CA GLY A 145 6.62 5.30 -11.00
C GLY A 145 6.33 4.55 -12.28
N ILE A 146 5.39 3.61 -12.17
CA ILE A 146 4.87 2.82 -13.27
C ILE A 146 3.36 2.71 -13.20
N TYR A 147 2.78 2.58 -14.38
CA TYR A 147 1.42 2.13 -14.58
C TYR A 147 1.44 0.83 -15.37
N LEU A 148 0.75 -0.21 -14.91
CA LEU A 148 0.46 -1.40 -15.72
C LEU A 148 -1.03 -1.41 -16.04
N PRO A 149 -1.44 -1.39 -17.32
CA PRO A 149 -2.84 -1.58 -17.68
C PRO A 149 -3.28 -3.01 -17.38
N ALA A 150 -4.56 -3.21 -17.07
CA ALA A 150 -5.14 -4.54 -17.05
C ALA A 150 -5.20 -5.18 -18.46
N GLU A 151 -5.30 -6.51 -18.52
CA GLU A 151 -5.50 -7.25 -19.78
C GLU A 151 -6.84 -6.93 -20.47
N SER A 152 -7.81 -6.37 -19.74
CA SER A 152 -9.11 -5.96 -20.25
C SER A 152 -9.49 -4.55 -19.76
N PRO A 153 -10.20 -3.73 -20.56
CA PRO A 153 -10.59 -2.38 -20.15
C PRO A 153 -11.37 -2.36 -18.84
N THR A 154 -10.89 -1.59 -17.87
CA THR A 154 -11.40 -1.57 -16.49
C THR A 154 -11.11 -0.23 -15.83
N GLU A 155 -12.01 0.20 -14.94
CA GLU A 155 -11.78 1.35 -14.05
C GLU A 155 -11.12 0.96 -12.72
N ARG A 156 -11.01 -0.35 -12.43
CA ARG A 156 -10.43 -0.87 -11.19
C ARG A 156 -8.93 -0.61 -11.19
N LEU A 157 -8.44 -0.01 -10.12
CA LEU A 157 -7.03 0.34 -9.95
C LEU A 157 -6.51 -0.15 -8.60
N VAL A 158 -5.33 -0.74 -8.57
CA VAL A 158 -4.63 -1.11 -7.33
C VAL A 158 -3.44 -0.18 -7.16
N LEU A 159 -3.49 0.63 -6.10
CA LEU A 159 -2.43 1.53 -5.69
C LEU A 159 -1.42 0.78 -4.81
N CYS A 160 -0.21 0.58 -5.31
CA CYS A 160 0.90 -0.06 -4.61
C CYS A 160 1.79 1.00 -3.95
N LEU A 161 1.88 0.98 -2.62
CA LEU A 161 2.66 1.95 -1.83
C LEU A 161 3.72 1.22 -0.99
N HIS A 162 4.97 1.66 -1.11
CA HIS A 162 6.12 1.03 -0.45
C HIS A 162 6.41 1.59 0.95
N GLY A 163 7.26 0.89 1.71
CA GLY A 163 7.68 1.28 3.05
C GLY A 163 8.70 2.42 3.13
N HIS A 164 9.26 2.66 4.32
CA HIS A 164 10.44 3.50 4.50
C HIS A 164 11.68 2.60 4.51
N GLY A 165 12.71 2.97 3.75
CA GLY A 165 13.99 2.25 3.71
C GLY A 165 14.79 2.56 2.44
N SER A 166 16.09 2.27 2.43
CA SER A 166 16.97 2.51 1.27
C SER A 166 16.58 1.69 0.03
N GLY A 167 16.19 0.43 0.22
CA GLY A 167 15.69 -0.45 -0.83
C GLY A 167 14.18 -0.36 -1.08
N CYS A 168 13.43 0.48 -0.36
CA CYS A 168 11.97 0.56 -0.55
C CYS A 168 11.66 1.35 -1.83
N THR A 169 10.97 0.69 -2.77
CA THR A 169 10.67 1.24 -4.10
C THR A 169 9.28 0.81 -4.59
N ALA A 170 8.83 1.38 -5.71
CA ALA A 170 7.60 0.99 -6.41
C ALA A 170 7.46 -0.53 -6.60
N PHE A 171 8.57 -1.27 -6.77
CA PHE A 171 8.58 -2.72 -6.95
C PHE A 171 8.27 -3.56 -5.71
N ALA A 172 8.10 -2.97 -4.53
CA ALA A 172 7.84 -3.72 -3.30
C ALA A 172 6.72 -4.77 -3.44
N TRP A 173 5.69 -4.49 -4.25
CA TRP A 173 4.53 -5.36 -4.46
C TRP A 173 4.55 -6.16 -5.79
N ASN A 174 5.70 -6.28 -6.46
CA ASN A 174 5.78 -6.80 -7.84
C ASN A 174 5.23 -8.23 -8.03
N ARG A 175 5.39 -9.12 -7.04
CA ARG A 175 4.90 -10.51 -7.07
C ARG A 175 3.39 -10.65 -7.17
N PHE A 176 2.63 -9.57 -6.95
CA PHE A 176 1.17 -9.54 -7.12
C PHE A 176 0.73 -9.06 -8.51
N TRP A 177 1.58 -8.35 -9.27
CA TRP A 177 1.12 -7.60 -10.45
C TRP A 177 0.57 -8.47 -11.57
N GLY A 178 1.19 -9.63 -11.84
CA GLY A 178 0.66 -10.58 -12.83
C GLY A 178 -0.75 -11.07 -12.49
N ASP A 179 -1.06 -11.29 -11.23
CA ASP A 179 -2.41 -11.70 -10.83
C ASP A 179 -3.39 -10.52 -10.84
N LEU A 180 -2.96 -9.33 -10.45
CA LEU A 180 -3.79 -8.12 -10.48
C LEU A 180 -4.21 -7.77 -11.92
N VAL A 181 -3.25 -7.77 -12.85
CA VAL A 181 -3.47 -7.48 -14.28
C VAL A 181 -4.42 -8.52 -14.90
N ARG A 182 -4.18 -9.82 -14.67
CA ARG A 182 -5.08 -10.94 -15.07
C ARG A 182 -6.48 -10.85 -14.44
N CYS A 183 -6.58 -10.33 -13.21
CA CYS A 183 -7.86 -10.14 -12.51
C CYS A 183 -8.62 -8.85 -12.88
N GLY A 184 -8.20 -8.15 -13.94
CA GLY A 184 -8.89 -6.94 -14.40
C GLY A 184 -8.69 -5.73 -13.49
N PHE A 185 -7.49 -5.58 -12.93
CA PHE A 185 -7.04 -4.36 -12.25
C PHE A 185 -5.89 -3.70 -13.02
N ASN A 186 -5.98 -2.39 -13.22
CA ASN A 186 -4.80 -1.59 -13.51
C ASN A 186 -3.94 -1.51 -12.24
N VAL A 187 -2.61 -1.43 -12.37
CA VAL A 187 -1.69 -1.25 -11.24
C VAL A 187 -1.00 0.10 -11.35
N LEU A 188 -1.01 0.86 -10.26
CA LEU A 188 -0.25 2.10 -10.12
C LEU A 188 0.71 1.97 -8.95
N ALA A 189 2.01 2.03 -9.22
CA ALA A 189 3.07 1.98 -8.22
C ALA A 189 4.03 3.16 -8.42
N PHE A 190 4.52 3.77 -7.34
CA PHE A 190 5.46 4.88 -7.44
C PHE A 190 6.46 4.91 -6.30
N ASP A 191 7.63 5.48 -6.59
CA ASP A 191 8.63 5.80 -5.59
C ASP A 191 8.22 7.11 -4.90
N ALA A 192 7.99 7.08 -3.59
CA ALA A 192 7.73 8.28 -2.82
C ALA A 192 8.94 9.24 -2.90
N PRO A 193 8.74 10.57 -2.77
CA PRO A 193 9.86 11.51 -2.81
C PRO A 193 10.91 11.16 -1.74
N CYS A 194 12.20 11.30 -2.07
CA CYS A 194 13.34 10.79 -1.30
C CYS A 194 13.65 9.29 -1.36
N PHE A 195 12.86 8.47 -2.08
CA PHE A 195 13.05 7.02 -2.21
C PHE A 195 13.20 6.58 -3.69
N GLY A 196 13.71 5.37 -3.91
CA GLY A 196 13.90 4.77 -5.25
C GLY A 196 14.56 5.69 -6.29
N ARG A 197 13.88 5.89 -7.42
CA ARG A 197 14.26 6.79 -8.52
C ARG A 197 13.71 8.22 -8.36
N SER A 198 12.78 8.45 -7.44
CA SER A 198 12.17 9.77 -7.22
C SER A 198 13.17 10.83 -6.72
N SER A 199 12.89 12.08 -7.03
CA SER A 199 13.72 13.23 -6.64
C SER A 199 14.00 13.28 -5.13
N GLY A 200 15.21 13.76 -4.78
CA GLY A 200 15.74 13.70 -3.41
C GLY A 200 16.16 12.30 -2.93
N ALA A 201 16.24 11.32 -3.85
CA ALA A 201 16.60 9.92 -3.61
C ALA A 201 17.73 9.72 -2.58
N ARG A 202 17.63 8.62 -1.82
CA ARG A 202 18.54 8.18 -0.74
C ARG A 202 18.57 9.01 0.55
N THR A 203 17.93 10.18 0.62
CA THR A 203 17.92 10.90 1.90
C THR A 203 17.05 10.21 2.95
N GLY A 204 16.02 9.45 2.53
CA GLY A 204 15.02 8.87 3.44
C GLY A 204 14.19 9.92 4.19
N GLN A 205 14.29 11.20 3.81
CA GLN A 205 13.76 12.34 4.55
C GLN A 205 12.27 12.59 4.24
N ALA A 206 11.42 11.59 4.49
CA ALA A 206 9.97 11.71 4.38
C ALA A 206 9.40 12.95 5.12
N ASN A 207 10.05 13.36 6.22
CA ASN A 207 9.71 14.57 6.98
C ASN A 207 9.65 15.87 6.15
N LEU A 208 10.31 15.94 5.00
CA LEU A 208 10.26 17.12 4.12
C LEU A 208 8.89 17.33 3.45
N TRP A 209 8.14 16.24 3.22
CA TRP A 209 6.91 16.26 2.41
C TRP A 209 5.73 15.48 3.03
N ARG A 210 5.93 14.70 4.10
CA ARG A 210 4.91 13.82 4.73
C ARG A 210 3.62 14.50 5.15
N ALA A 211 3.62 15.84 5.33
CA ALA A 211 2.41 16.59 5.64
C ALA A 211 1.43 16.70 4.44
N ASP A 212 1.96 16.54 3.22
CA ASP A 212 1.23 16.60 1.95
C ASP A 212 1.12 15.24 1.25
N ASP A 213 1.40 14.14 1.93
CA ASP A 213 1.40 12.82 1.31
C ASP A 213 0.01 12.36 0.85
N ALA A 214 -1.03 12.66 1.62
CA ALA A 214 -2.41 12.50 1.23
C ALA A 214 -2.75 13.36 0.00
N HIS A 215 -2.14 14.54 -0.14
CA HIS A 215 -2.29 15.36 -1.35
C HIS A 215 -1.57 14.73 -2.55
N LEU A 216 -0.38 14.15 -2.36
CA LEU A 216 0.36 13.43 -3.41
C LEU A 216 -0.46 12.24 -3.94
N VAL A 217 -0.95 11.37 -3.06
CA VAL A 217 -1.78 10.21 -3.42
C VAL A 217 -3.01 10.65 -4.23
N HIS A 218 -3.76 11.64 -3.74
CA HIS A 218 -4.97 12.12 -4.44
C HIS A 218 -4.68 12.78 -5.78
N ARG A 219 -3.56 13.50 -5.93
CA ARG A 219 -3.15 14.07 -7.22
C ARG A 219 -2.80 12.97 -8.23
N LEU A 220 -2.04 11.96 -7.82
CA LEU A 220 -1.70 10.82 -8.67
C LEU A 220 -2.96 10.06 -9.13
N LEU A 221 -3.87 9.73 -8.20
CA LEU A 221 -5.14 9.07 -8.54
C LEU A 221 -5.97 9.90 -9.53
N ALA A 222 -6.02 11.22 -9.38
CA ALA A 222 -6.69 12.10 -10.33
C ALA A 222 -6.02 12.14 -11.71
N CYS A 223 -4.67 12.15 -11.78
CA CYS A 223 -3.92 12.10 -13.04
C CYS A 223 -4.13 10.78 -13.80
N PHE A 224 -4.29 9.67 -13.09
CA PHE A 224 -4.60 8.35 -13.67
C PHE A 224 -6.10 8.08 -13.83
N GLY A 225 -6.97 9.10 -13.68
CA GLY A 225 -8.40 8.99 -13.94
C GLY A 225 -9.15 8.03 -13.01
N ALA A 226 -8.65 7.80 -11.80
CA ALA A 226 -9.20 6.81 -10.87
C ALA A 226 -10.68 7.11 -10.53
N ALA A 227 -11.56 6.17 -10.89
CA ALA A 227 -12.99 6.31 -10.68
C ALA A 227 -13.38 6.21 -9.19
N PRO A 228 -14.44 6.91 -8.74
CA PRO A 228 -14.93 6.82 -7.36
C PRO A 228 -15.26 5.38 -6.96
N GLY A 229 -14.72 4.94 -5.82
CA GLY A 229 -14.92 3.60 -5.28
C GLY A 229 -14.11 2.49 -5.95
N GLN A 230 -13.24 2.79 -6.94
CA GLN A 230 -12.53 1.78 -7.73
C GLN A 230 -11.04 1.63 -7.40
N THR A 231 -10.49 2.46 -6.48
CA THR A 231 -9.08 2.39 -6.06
C THR A 231 -8.87 1.45 -4.87
N PHE A 232 -8.45 0.22 -5.14
CA PHE A 232 -7.91 -0.71 -4.14
C PHE A 232 -6.47 -0.32 -3.80
N ALA A 233 -5.88 -0.90 -2.75
CA ALA A 233 -4.50 -0.60 -2.38
C ALA A 233 -3.78 -1.77 -1.70
N LEU A 234 -2.47 -1.86 -1.97
CA LEU A 234 -1.49 -2.65 -1.23
C LEU A 234 -0.47 -1.66 -0.64
N ALA A 235 -0.36 -1.56 0.69
CA ALA A 235 0.42 -0.49 1.31
C ALA A 235 1.28 -0.97 2.48
N GLN A 236 2.58 -0.66 2.44
CA GLN A 236 3.57 -1.10 3.43
C GLN A 236 4.03 0.08 4.31
N CYS A 237 4.22 -0.10 5.62
CA CYS A 237 4.94 0.84 6.51
C CYS A 237 4.53 2.32 6.28
N MET A 238 5.44 3.17 5.78
CA MET A 238 5.16 4.56 5.43
C MET A 238 4.03 4.69 4.39
N GLY A 239 4.02 3.87 3.35
CA GLY A 239 2.95 3.82 2.36
C GLY A 239 1.57 3.52 2.95
N ALA A 240 1.49 2.68 3.99
CA ALA A 240 0.24 2.49 4.73
C ALA A 240 -0.19 3.77 5.46
N ALA A 241 0.76 4.51 6.03
CA ALA A 241 0.50 5.82 6.63
C ALA A 241 -0.05 6.82 5.60
N MET A 242 0.53 6.85 4.40
CA MET A 242 0.08 7.69 3.27
C MET A 242 -1.36 7.32 2.85
N LEU A 243 -1.64 6.02 2.69
CA LEU A 243 -2.98 5.52 2.35
C LEU A 243 -4.03 5.92 3.39
N LEU A 244 -3.76 5.69 4.68
CA LEU A 244 -4.72 5.97 5.74
C LEU A 244 -4.99 7.48 5.89
N ARG A 245 -3.96 8.34 5.71
CA ARG A 245 -4.16 9.79 5.62
C ARG A 245 -4.94 10.21 4.38
N ALA A 246 -4.68 9.61 3.22
CA ALA A 246 -5.43 9.88 1.99
C ALA A 246 -6.91 9.49 2.14
N LEU A 247 -7.19 8.28 2.66
CA LEU A 247 -8.53 7.75 2.88
C LEU A 247 -9.34 8.57 3.89
N ALA A 248 -8.73 8.98 5.01
CA ALA A 248 -9.39 9.84 6.00
C ALA A 248 -9.68 11.25 5.44
N ARG A 249 -8.83 11.74 4.54
CA ARG A 249 -8.95 13.07 3.92
C ARG A 249 -10.06 13.14 2.86
N ASP A 250 -10.07 12.18 1.94
CA ASP A 250 -11.11 12.01 0.93
C ASP A 250 -11.26 10.51 0.63
N PRO A 251 -12.36 9.88 1.10
CA PRO A 251 -12.58 8.46 0.88
C PRO A 251 -13.15 8.13 -0.50
N ALA A 252 -13.55 9.10 -1.32
CA ALA A 252 -14.34 8.86 -2.51
C ALA A 252 -13.63 8.02 -3.59
N PRO A 253 -12.32 8.16 -3.88
CA PRO A 253 -11.64 7.33 -4.88
C PRO A 253 -11.49 5.85 -4.44
N PHE A 254 -11.44 5.59 -3.14
CA PHE A 254 -11.01 4.31 -2.60
C PHE A 254 -12.10 3.23 -2.62
N ALA A 255 -11.73 2.01 -3.00
CA ALA A 255 -12.51 0.80 -2.92
C ALA A 255 -12.73 0.35 -1.47
N HIS A 256 -13.61 -0.62 -1.26
CA HIS A 256 -14.01 -1.07 0.08
C HIS A 256 -13.04 -2.07 0.72
N ARG A 257 -11.95 -2.44 0.04
CA ARG A 257 -10.98 -3.43 0.52
C ARG A 257 -9.56 -2.95 0.29
N LEU A 258 -8.78 -2.89 1.36
CA LEU A 258 -7.44 -2.31 1.37
C LEU A 258 -6.50 -3.24 2.16
N VAL A 259 -5.30 -3.48 1.62
CA VAL A 259 -4.31 -4.39 2.24
C VAL A 259 -3.16 -3.58 2.82
N LEU A 260 -2.78 -3.90 4.05
CA LEU A 260 -1.72 -3.25 4.81
C LEU A 260 -0.64 -4.29 5.18
N SER A 261 0.63 -3.86 5.18
CA SER A 261 1.75 -4.65 5.71
C SER A 261 2.62 -3.77 6.60
N ASN A 262 2.93 -4.22 7.82
CA ASN A 262 3.78 -3.53 8.80
C ASN A 262 3.46 -2.03 8.93
N ALA A 263 2.18 -1.67 9.03
CA ALA A 263 1.71 -0.29 8.90
C ALA A 263 2.17 0.61 10.07
N THR A 264 2.95 1.65 9.76
CA THR A 264 3.57 2.53 10.77
C THR A 264 2.99 3.93 10.72
N LEU A 265 2.32 4.34 11.81
CA LEU A 265 1.62 5.62 11.86
C LEU A 265 1.62 6.16 13.29
N GLY A 266 2.25 7.31 13.50
CA GLY A 266 2.38 7.94 14.82
C GLY A 266 1.08 8.56 15.36
N ALA A 267 0.08 8.82 14.52
CA ALA A 267 -1.25 9.27 14.94
C ALA A 267 -2.34 8.68 14.02
N TRP A 268 -3.29 7.96 14.61
CA TRP A 268 -4.48 7.49 13.89
C TRP A 268 -5.36 8.69 13.52
N PRO A 269 -5.85 8.85 12.28
CA PRO A 269 -6.67 10.00 11.91
C PRO A 269 -8.05 9.89 12.58
N ASP A 270 -8.49 10.95 13.25
CA ASP A 270 -9.66 10.94 14.15
C ASP A 270 -10.93 10.37 13.48
N ASP A 271 -11.22 10.79 12.23
CA ASP A 271 -12.39 10.37 11.46
C ASP A 271 -12.24 9.04 10.69
N LEU A 272 -11.07 8.38 10.73
CA LEU A 272 -10.81 7.17 9.94
C LEU A 272 -11.77 6.04 10.31
N ASP A 273 -12.04 5.86 11.61
CA ASP A 273 -12.96 4.86 12.15
C ASP A 273 -14.40 5.03 11.64
N ALA A 274 -14.89 6.27 11.60
CA ALA A 274 -16.22 6.60 11.10
C ALA A 274 -16.27 6.47 9.57
N THR A 275 -15.18 6.85 8.91
CA THR A 275 -15.03 6.77 7.45
C THR A 275 -15.04 5.32 6.95
N LEU A 276 -14.29 4.42 7.60
CA LEU A 276 -14.30 2.99 7.29
C LEU A 276 -15.71 2.39 7.43
N ARG A 277 -16.41 2.66 8.55
CA ARG A 277 -17.80 2.20 8.77
C ARG A 277 -18.75 2.69 7.70
N ARG A 278 -18.80 4.02 7.48
CA ARG A 278 -19.69 4.67 6.50
C ARG A 278 -19.48 4.16 5.08
N LYS A 279 -18.24 3.79 4.72
CA LYS A 279 -17.88 3.29 3.38
C LYS A 279 -17.99 1.77 3.22
N GLY A 280 -18.44 1.05 4.26
CA GLY A 280 -18.43 -0.42 4.29
C GLY A 280 -17.03 -1.03 4.15
N ALA A 281 -15.98 -0.28 4.46
CA ALA A 281 -14.61 -0.67 4.16
C ALA A 281 -14.06 -1.72 5.12
N ARG A 282 -13.09 -2.50 4.64
CA ARG A 282 -12.35 -3.53 5.38
C ARG A 282 -10.85 -3.39 5.10
N LEU A 283 -10.07 -3.61 6.15
CA LEU A 283 -8.61 -3.69 6.12
C LEU A 283 -8.19 -5.15 6.29
N LEU A 284 -7.28 -5.64 5.46
CA LEU A 284 -6.55 -6.89 5.72
C LEU A 284 -5.10 -6.50 6.01
N ALA A 285 -4.62 -6.78 7.21
CA ALA A 285 -3.34 -6.30 7.70
C ALA A 285 -2.43 -7.45 8.14
N TRP A 286 -1.23 -7.51 7.56
CA TRP A 286 -0.11 -8.27 8.12
C TRP A 286 0.72 -7.36 9.02
N HIS A 287 1.22 -7.90 10.13
CA HIS A 287 2.25 -7.25 10.94
C HIS A 287 3.28 -8.24 11.47
N GLU A 288 4.46 -7.71 11.74
CA GLU A 288 5.58 -8.36 12.39
C GLU A 288 6.09 -7.44 13.52
N LEU A 289 6.50 -8.00 14.65
CA LEU A 289 6.90 -7.24 15.83
C LEU A 289 8.34 -6.75 15.68
N ASP A 290 8.52 -5.74 14.84
CA ASP A 290 9.77 -4.97 14.81
C ASP A 290 9.86 -4.06 16.06
N PRO A 291 10.84 -4.26 16.97
CA PRO A 291 10.95 -3.52 18.22
C PRO A 291 11.18 -2.00 18.07
N ASP A 292 11.70 -1.56 16.93
CA ASP A 292 11.95 -0.15 16.64
C ASP A 292 10.68 0.52 16.09
N HIS A 293 9.96 -0.16 15.19
CA HIS A 293 8.67 0.32 14.69
C HIS A 293 7.54 0.27 15.74
N MET A 294 7.56 -0.72 16.65
CA MET A 294 6.50 -0.94 17.65
C MET A 294 6.40 0.14 18.73
N ARG A 295 7.47 0.90 19.01
CA ARG A 295 7.46 1.97 20.04
C ARG A 295 6.60 3.17 19.66
N GLU A 296 6.43 3.43 18.36
CA GLU A 296 5.75 4.63 17.84
C GLU A 296 4.47 4.31 17.04
N ALA A 297 4.26 3.05 16.64
CA ALA A 297 3.16 2.66 15.78
C ALA A 297 1.79 2.54 16.51
N VAL A 298 1.16 3.70 16.74
CA VAL A 298 -0.25 3.84 17.16
C VAL A 298 -1.22 3.08 16.23
N CYS A 299 -0.80 2.79 15.00
CA CYS A 299 -1.49 1.95 14.03
C CYS A 299 -1.93 0.59 14.58
N TYR A 300 -1.00 -0.22 15.12
CA TYR A 300 -1.28 -1.61 15.50
C TYR A 300 -2.34 -1.73 16.60
N ARG A 301 -2.29 -0.85 17.60
CA ARG A 301 -3.32 -0.77 18.67
C ARG A 301 -4.71 -0.51 18.10
N ASN A 302 -4.81 0.28 17.02
CA ASN A 302 -6.08 0.56 16.36
C ASN A 302 -6.52 -0.59 15.46
N LEU A 303 -5.61 -1.20 14.69
CA LEU A 303 -5.93 -2.39 13.87
C LEU A 303 -6.41 -3.55 14.75
N ALA A 304 -5.73 -3.83 15.86
CA ALA A 304 -6.16 -4.84 16.84
C ALA A 304 -7.54 -4.53 17.44
N ARG A 305 -7.81 -3.27 17.82
CA ARG A 305 -9.14 -2.82 18.27
C ARG A 305 -10.23 -3.04 17.21
N LEU A 306 -9.93 -2.76 15.94
CA LEU A 306 -10.85 -2.93 14.82
C LEU A 306 -11.11 -4.40 14.44
N ALA A 307 -10.15 -5.28 14.69
CA ALA A 307 -10.27 -6.73 14.51
C ALA A 307 -10.99 -7.41 15.68
N ALA A 308 -10.79 -6.93 16.91
CA ALA A 308 -11.42 -7.43 18.12
C ALA A 308 -12.91 -7.05 18.27
N ALA A 309 -13.46 -6.22 17.38
CA ALA A 309 -14.87 -5.85 17.38
C ALA A 309 -15.82 -7.06 17.18
N PRO A 310 -17.11 -6.94 17.56
CA PRO A 310 -18.14 -7.95 17.24
C PRO A 310 -18.18 -8.26 15.74
N ALA A 311 -18.51 -9.49 15.37
CA ALA A 311 -18.33 -9.99 14.00
C ALA A 311 -18.95 -9.11 12.89
N GLY A 312 -20.14 -8.53 13.12
CA GLY A 312 -20.80 -7.61 12.19
C GLY A 312 -20.17 -6.21 12.08
N GLU A 313 -19.34 -5.83 13.07
CA GLU A 313 -18.70 -4.52 13.19
C GLU A 313 -17.21 -4.52 12.86
N ARG A 314 -16.58 -5.69 12.68
CA ARG A 314 -15.15 -5.80 12.36
C ARG A 314 -14.80 -5.01 11.10
N LEU A 315 -13.83 -4.10 11.24
CA LEU A 315 -13.30 -3.31 10.13
C LEU A 315 -11.91 -3.78 9.69
N ALA A 316 -11.27 -4.64 10.47
CA ALA A 316 -9.95 -5.18 10.17
C ALA A 316 -9.91 -6.70 10.37
N GLU A 317 -9.11 -7.35 9.53
CA GLU A 317 -8.58 -8.70 9.71
C GLU A 317 -7.07 -8.55 9.92
N LEU A 318 -6.53 -9.14 10.99
CA LEU A 318 -5.14 -8.95 11.41
C LEU A 318 -4.41 -10.29 11.43
N VAL A 319 -3.23 -10.35 10.80
CA VAL A 319 -2.31 -11.49 10.79
C VAL A 319 -1.03 -11.08 11.48
N ASP A 320 -0.66 -11.80 12.54
CA ASP A 320 0.59 -11.62 13.29
C ASP A 320 1.62 -12.63 12.77
N ASN A 321 2.59 -12.16 11.96
CA ASN A 321 3.66 -12.98 11.40
C ASN A 321 4.42 -13.74 12.50
N ASP A 322 4.71 -13.11 13.64
CA ASP A 322 5.49 -13.75 14.71
C ASP A 322 4.68 -14.77 15.50
N HIS A 323 3.37 -14.55 15.66
CA HIS A 323 2.49 -15.56 16.23
C HIS A 323 2.39 -16.78 15.31
N GLU A 324 2.15 -16.59 14.02
CA GLU A 324 2.01 -17.68 13.06
C GLU A 324 3.35 -18.43 12.85
N ARG A 325 4.48 -17.71 12.81
CA ARG A 325 5.84 -18.29 12.81
C ARG A 325 6.10 -19.14 14.05
N ARG A 326 5.72 -18.68 15.26
CA ARG A 326 5.81 -19.46 16.51
C ARG A 326 4.90 -20.70 16.53
N ARG A 327 3.83 -20.71 15.73
CA ARG A 327 2.95 -21.88 15.53
C ARG A 327 3.43 -22.82 14.41
N GLY A 328 4.54 -22.51 13.75
CA GLY A 328 5.03 -23.26 12.58
C GLY A 328 4.21 -23.04 11.30
N ASN A 329 3.29 -22.08 11.28
CA ASN A 329 2.44 -21.80 10.12
C ASN A 329 3.13 -20.82 9.16
N THR A 330 4.18 -21.29 8.49
CA THR A 330 4.92 -20.47 7.50
C THR A 330 4.07 -20.11 6.28
N ALA A 331 3.01 -20.88 5.99
CA ALA A 331 2.16 -20.68 4.83
C ALA A 331 1.39 -19.35 4.82
N VAL A 332 1.26 -18.64 5.94
CA VAL A 332 0.52 -17.37 6.02
C VAL A 332 1.41 -16.13 6.19
N LEU A 333 2.73 -16.31 6.17
CA LEU A 333 3.70 -15.22 6.35
C LEU A 333 3.84 -14.38 5.07
N LEU A 334 3.82 -13.06 5.23
CA LEU A 334 4.20 -12.12 4.19
C LEU A 334 5.61 -11.62 4.51
N GLU A 335 6.62 -12.20 3.85
CA GLU A 335 8.03 -11.92 4.09
C GLU A 335 8.59 -10.98 3.00
N CYS A 336 9.70 -10.31 3.31
CA CYS A 336 10.40 -9.40 2.40
C CYS A 336 11.78 -9.95 2.05
N ASP A 337 12.11 -9.99 0.76
CA ASP A 337 13.44 -10.30 0.25
C ASP A 337 14.14 -9.04 -0.26
N GLU A 338 15.48 -9.05 -0.18
CA GLU A 338 16.33 -8.12 -0.92
C GLU A 338 16.76 -8.75 -2.25
N VAL A 339 16.39 -8.11 -3.36
CA VAL A 339 16.72 -8.59 -4.71
C VAL A 339 17.68 -7.60 -5.39
N PRO A 340 18.76 -8.08 -6.03
CA PRO A 340 19.63 -7.23 -6.86
C PRO A 340 18.83 -6.58 -7.99
N ALA A 341 18.93 -5.26 -8.10
CA ALA A 341 18.30 -4.46 -9.14
C ALA A 341 19.31 -3.39 -9.65
N PRO A 342 20.41 -3.82 -10.29
CA PRO A 342 21.43 -2.90 -10.79
C PRO A 342 20.84 -1.88 -11.75
N GLY A 343 21.15 -0.60 -11.54
CA GLY A 343 20.58 0.51 -12.31
C GLY A 343 19.17 0.93 -11.89
N TYR A 344 18.40 0.10 -11.18
CA TYR A 344 17.11 0.54 -10.65
C TYR A 344 17.27 1.42 -9.42
N GLY A 345 17.13 2.73 -9.66
CA GLY A 345 17.39 3.72 -8.64
C GLY A 345 18.89 3.91 -8.43
N ARG A 346 19.17 4.84 -7.52
CA ARG A 346 20.49 4.93 -6.92
C ARG A 346 20.34 4.24 -5.55
N ALA A 347 20.57 2.93 -5.46
CA ALA A 347 20.86 2.27 -4.18
C ALA A 347 22.39 2.14 -4.01
N ALA A 348 22.92 2.11 -2.78
CA ALA A 348 24.38 2.08 -2.55
C ALA A 348 24.99 0.69 -2.78
N ASP A 349 24.16 -0.32 -2.53
CA ASP A 349 24.35 -1.76 -2.66
C ASP A 349 23.75 -2.33 -3.96
N GLY A 350 22.87 -1.59 -4.64
CA GLY A 350 22.17 -2.04 -5.84
C GLY A 350 21.03 -3.02 -5.55
N HIS A 351 20.48 -3.04 -4.33
CA HIS A 351 19.39 -3.95 -3.93
C HIS A 351 18.09 -3.18 -3.69
N ILE A 352 16.95 -3.87 -3.86
CA ILE A 352 15.62 -3.38 -3.50
C ILE A 352 14.84 -4.41 -2.67
N PHE A 353 13.93 -3.92 -1.84
CA PHE A 353 12.98 -4.76 -1.12
C PHE A 353 11.81 -5.15 -2.01
N VAL A 354 11.48 -6.43 -2.05
CA VAL A 354 10.27 -6.99 -2.65
C VAL A 354 9.58 -7.91 -1.65
N PHE A 355 8.25 -7.94 -1.63
CA PHE A 355 7.52 -8.99 -0.92
C PHE A 355 7.62 -10.29 -1.71
N ASP A 356 7.98 -11.39 -1.05
CA ASP A 356 7.85 -12.74 -1.60
C ASP A 356 6.70 -13.47 -0.88
N PRO A 357 5.44 -13.24 -1.28
CA PRO A 357 4.29 -13.85 -0.63
C PRO A 357 4.22 -15.34 -0.97
N THR A 358 3.99 -16.18 0.05
CA THR A 358 3.65 -17.58 -0.20
C THR A 358 2.43 -17.70 -1.13
N PRO A 359 2.24 -18.83 -1.83
CA PRO A 359 1.03 -19.05 -2.65
C PRO A 359 -0.28 -18.88 -1.88
N ALA A 360 -0.31 -19.18 -0.57
CA ALA A 360 -1.49 -19.03 0.26
C ALA A 360 -1.73 -17.57 0.69
N VAL A 361 -0.68 -16.79 0.98
CA VAL A 361 -0.80 -15.33 1.17
C VAL A 361 -1.26 -14.64 -0.11
N ARG A 362 -0.63 -14.96 -1.25
CA ARG A 362 -0.99 -14.45 -2.57
C ARG A 362 -2.45 -14.73 -2.89
N LYS A 363 -2.90 -15.98 -2.71
CA LYS A 363 -4.32 -16.37 -2.86
C LYS A 363 -5.25 -15.60 -1.92
N ARG A 364 -4.89 -15.43 -0.64
CA ARG A 364 -5.71 -14.70 0.35
C ARG A 364 -5.84 -13.23 0.02
N VAL A 365 -4.75 -12.56 -0.39
CA VAL A 365 -4.79 -11.16 -0.86
C VAL A 365 -5.68 -11.04 -2.09
N MET A 366 -5.51 -11.90 -3.10
CA MET A 366 -6.31 -11.84 -4.32
C MET A 366 -7.80 -12.09 -4.06
N ALA A 367 -8.15 -13.09 -3.25
CA ALA A 367 -9.53 -13.33 -2.81
C ALA A 367 -10.07 -12.17 -1.97
N PHE A 368 -9.23 -11.53 -1.16
CA PHE A 368 -9.62 -10.34 -0.41
C PHE A 368 -9.83 -9.13 -1.31
N LEU A 369 -9.24 -9.00 -2.50
CA LEU A 369 -9.48 -7.87 -3.41
C LEU A 369 -10.69 -8.05 -4.35
N GLN A 370 -11.23 -9.27 -4.45
CA GLN A 370 -12.38 -9.64 -5.28
C GLN A 370 -13.70 -9.58 -4.48
#